data_AF-A0A5N6MY16-F1
#
_entry.id   AF-A0A5N6MY16-F1
#
_cell.length_a   1.000
_cell.length_b   1.000
_cell.length_c   1.000
_cell.angle_alpha   90.00
_cell.angle_beta   90.00
_cell.angle_gamma   90.00
#
_symmetry.space_group_name_H-M   'P 1'
#
loop_
_entity.id
_entity.type
_entity.pdbx_description
1 polymer ?
#
loop_
_entity_poly.entity_id
_entity_poly.type
_entity_poly.pdbx_seq_one_letter_code
_entity_poly.pdbx_strand_id
1 'polypeptide(L)'
;MSCIQNDDACEQYYSDASCALIEIYKGFLVEKYGEDDSQHPRFDEPLWSRASQETGGKNKGKLYGLSSITIQRLNKIIEELVKEKESEKAEKEKKKAEKEAMLERMASIESLLRVVTKNLPSSS
;
A
#
# COMPACT_ATOMS: atom_id res chain seq x y z
N MET A 1 -13.85 24.90 -11.73
CA MET A 1 -14.15 23.77 -10.84
C MET A 1 -15.45 23.14 -11.34
N SER A 2 -15.34 22.10 -12.16
CA SER A 2 -16.50 21.41 -12.73
C SER A 2 -16.77 20.18 -11.88
N CYS A 3 -17.85 20.24 -11.11
CA CYS A 3 -18.44 19.09 -10.45
C CYS A 3 -19.15 18.31 -11.55
N ILE A 4 -18.50 17.30 -12.13
CA ILE A 4 -19.19 16.36 -13.01
C ILE A 4 -20.19 15.62 -12.11
N GLN A 5 -21.47 15.90 -12.35
CA GLN A 5 -22.61 15.23 -11.76
C GLN A 5 -22.47 13.74 -12.11
N ASN A 6 -22.12 12.93 -11.10
CA ASN A 6 -21.96 11.48 -11.23
C ASN A 6 -23.32 10.74 -11.24
N ASP A 7 -24.43 11.46 -11.35
CA ASP A 7 -25.77 10.87 -11.25
C ASP A 7 -26.22 10.24 -12.59
N ASP A 8 -25.80 10.78 -13.73
CA ASP A 8 -26.18 10.25 -15.06
C ASP A 8 -25.33 9.05 -15.52
N ALA A 9 -24.27 8.70 -14.79
CA ALA A 9 -23.32 7.66 -15.20
C ALA A 9 -23.72 6.23 -14.79
N CYS A 10 -24.83 6.03 -14.08
CA CYS A 10 -25.26 4.69 -13.69
C CYS A 10 -25.78 3.88 -14.90
N GLU A 11 -26.37 4.52 -15.91
CA GLU A 11 -27.05 3.84 -17.03
C GLU A 11 -26.12 3.19 -18.06
N GLN A 12 -24.88 3.66 -18.24
CA GLN A 12 -24.07 3.24 -19.39
C GLN A 12 -23.10 2.08 -19.13
N TYR A 13 -22.86 1.72 -17.86
CA TYR A 13 -21.84 0.72 -17.50
C TYR A 13 -22.25 -0.29 -16.43
N TYR A 14 -23.31 -0.01 -15.67
CA TYR A 14 -23.77 -0.86 -14.59
C TYR A 14 -25.09 -1.53 -14.98
N SER A 15 -25.23 -2.82 -14.66
CA SER A 15 -26.52 -3.50 -14.82
C SER A 15 -27.56 -2.89 -13.87
N ASP A 16 -28.86 -2.96 -14.21
CA ASP A 16 -29.96 -2.49 -13.35
C ASP A 16 -29.85 -3.02 -11.91
N ALA A 17 -29.41 -4.26 -11.76
CA ALA A 17 -29.18 -4.90 -10.46
C ALA A 17 -28.04 -4.24 -9.65
N SER A 18 -27.02 -3.71 -10.32
CA SER A 18 -25.90 -3.01 -9.69
C SER A 18 -26.29 -1.59 -9.24
N CYS A 19 -27.09 -0.87 -10.02
CA CYS A 19 -27.61 0.44 -9.61
C CYS A 19 -28.58 0.29 -8.43
N ALA A 20 -29.49 -0.68 -8.46
CA ALA A 20 -30.39 -0.99 -7.35
C ALA A 20 -29.63 -1.33 -6.04
N LEU A 21 -28.50 -2.03 -6.13
CA LEU A 21 -27.65 -2.34 -4.98
C LEU A 21 -27.07 -1.08 -4.35
N ILE A 22 -26.55 -0.17 -5.18
CA ILE A 22 -25.93 1.07 -4.74
C ILE A 22 -26.96 1.97 -4.08
N GLU A 23 -28.16 2.08 -4.64
CA GLU A 23 -29.25 2.88 -4.06
C GLU A 23 -29.69 2.36 -2.69
N ILE A 24 -29.90 1.05 -2.55
CA ILE A 24 -30.25 0.44 -1.25
C ILE A 24 -29.13 0.65 -0.23
N TYR A 25 -27.87 0.47 -0.65
CA TYR A 25 -26.72 0.70 0.23
C TYR A 25 -26.61 2.16 0.70
N LYS A 26 -26.80 3.14 -0.21
CA LYS A 26 -26.83 4.56 0.15
C LYS A 26 -27.98 4.86 1.12
N GLY A 27 -29.15 4.27 0.91
CA GLY A 27 -30.28 4.38 1.84
C GLY A 27 -29.91 3.96 3.27
N PHE A 28 -29.19 2.84 3.42
CA PHE A 28 -28.71 2.40 4.73
C PHE A 28 -27.62 3.28 5.34
N LEU A 29 -26.75 3.87 4.50
CA LEU A 29 -25.77 4.82 4.99
C LEU A 29 -26.46 6.06 5.54
N VAL A 30 -27.46 6.58 4.84
CA VAL A 30 -28.26 7.72 5.31
C VAL A 30 -29.02 7.38 6.59
N GLU A 31 -29.62 6.18 6.68
CA GLU A 31 -30.33 5.74 7.89
C GLU A 31 -29.40 5.66 9.12
N LYS A 32 -28.14 5.20 8.93
CA LYS A 32 -27.20 4.96 10.03
C LYS A 32 -26.36 6.19 10.39
N TYR A 33 -25.92 6.96 9.39
CA TYR A 33 -24.96 8.05 9.53
C TYR A 33 -25.57 9.44 9.28
N GLY A 34 -26.82 9.50 8.83
CA GLY A 34 -27.53 10.74 8.50
C GLY A 34 -27.35 11.16 7.03
N GLU A 35 -28.06 12.21 6.62
CA GLU A 35 -28.05 12.73 5.25
C GLU A 35 -26.73 13.38 4.81
N ASP A 36 -25.85 13.71 5.75
CA ASP A 36 -24.55 14.27 5.44
C ASP A 36 -23.57 13.17 5.01
N ASP A 37 -23.42 13.01 3.69
CA ASP A 37 -22.49 12.06 3.06
C ASP A 37 -21.04 12.21 3.55
N SER A 38 -20.64 13.38 4.08
CA SER A 38 -19.28 13.56 4.62
C SER A 38 -19.03 12.74 5.89
N GLN A 39 -20.07 12.36 6.60
CA GLN A 39 -20.01 11.51 7.80
C GLN A 39 -20.02 10.01 7.45
N HIS A 40 -20.29 9.66 6.19
CA HIS A 40 -20.39 8.26 5.80
C HIS A 40 -19.00 7.64 5.75
N PRO A 41 -18.82 6.44 6.31
CA PRO A 41 -17.59 5.70 6.09
C PRO A 41 -17.45 5.42 4.60
N ARG A 42 -16.21 5.44 4.11
CA ARG A 42 -15.90 5.11 2.72
C ARG A 42 -16.44 3.72 2.30
N PHE A 43 -16.57 2.80 3.27
CA PHE A 43 -17.18 1.48 3.07
C PHE A 43 -17.65 0.88 4.40
N ASP A 44 -18.91 0.46 4.48
CA ASP A 44 -19.50 -0.32 5.59
C ASP A 44 -19.88 -1.71 5.06
N GLU A 45 -19.02 -2.70 5.36
CA GLU A 45 -19.17 -4.08 4.87
C GLU A 45 -20.48 -4.76 5.34
N PRO A 46 -20.90 -4.65 6.62
CA PRO A 46 -22.21 -5.12 7.06
C PRO A 46 -23.38 -4.53 6.26
N LEU A 47 -23.40 -3.22 6.04
CA LEU A 47 -24.47 -2.58 5.28
C LEU A 47 -24.45 -2.96 3.80
N TRP A 48 -23.25 -3.09 3.21
CA TRP A 48 -23.11 -3.55 1.84
C TRP A 48 -23.60 -4.99 1.65
N SER A 49 -23.26 -5.86 2.61
CA SER A 49 -23.70 -7.25 2.61
C SER A 49 -25.21 -7.37 2.76
N ARG A 50 -25.81 -6.53 3.60
CA ARG A 50 -27.27 -6.44 3.73
C ARG A 50 -27.92 -5.96 2.44
N ALA A 51 -27.43 -4.87 1.84
CA ALA A 51 -27.96 -4.35 0.58
C ALA A 51 -27.87 -5.38 -0.57
N SER A 52 -26.79 -6.15 -0.59
CA SER A 52 -26.59 -7.25 -1.56
C SER A 52 -27.56 -8.41 -1.36
N GLN A 53 -28.05 -8.64 -0.14
CA GLN A 53 -29.07 -9.65 0.13
C GLN A 53 -30.46 -9.17 -0.29
N GLU A 54 -30.76 -7.88 -0.06
CA GLU A 54 -32.06 -7.29 -0.39
C GLU A 54 -32.29 -7.16 -1.90
N THR A 55 -31.24 -6.92 -2.68
CA THR A 55 -31.32 -6.87 -4.16
C THR A 55 -31.56 -8.24 -4.83
N GLY A 56 -31.64 -9.35 -4.07
CA GLY A 56 -32.15 -10.63 -4.58
C GLY A 56 -31.33 -11.28 -5.72
N GLY A 57 -30.05 -10.91 -5.88
CA GLY A 57 -29.19 -11.42 -6.93
C GLY A 57 -28.99 -12.94 -6.85
N LYS A 58 -29.00 -13.62 -8.01
CA LYS A 58 -28.72 -15.07 -8.15
C LYS A 58 -27.35 -15.52 -7.60
N ASN A 59 -26.49 -14.57 -7.24
CA ASN A 59 -25.16 -14.77 -6.70
C ASN A 59 -25.11 -14.47 -5.20
N LYS A 60 -25.90 -15.18 -4.40
CA LYS A 60 -25.81 -15.15 -2.92
C LYS A 60 -24.34 -15.36 -2.50
N GLY A 61 -23.65 -14.29 -2.10
CA GLY A 61 -22.24 -14.32 -1.69
C GLY A 61 -21.23 -13.72 -2.68
N LYS A 62 -21.61 -13.27 -3.89
CA LYS A 62 -20.71 -12.43 -4.71
C LYS A 62 -21.03 -10.96 -4.43
N LEU A 63 -20.20 -10.30 -3.61
CA LEU A 63 -20.26 -8.85 -3.47
C LEU A 63 -19.83 -8.22 -4.79
N TYR A 64 -20.81 -7.79 -5.60
CA TYR A 64 -20.58 -6.83 -6.67
C TYR A 64 -19.91 -5.57 -6.07
N GLY A 65 -19.04 -4.88 -6.81
CA GLY A 65 -18.35 -3.67 -6.33
C GLY A 65 -17.18 -3.87 -5.36
N LEU A 66 -17.04 -5.02 -4.70
CA LEU A 66 -15.91 -5.26 -3.77
C LEU A 66 -14.56 -5.38 -4.48
N SER A 67 -14.59 -5.79 -5.75
CA SER A 67 -13.39 -5.96 -6.56
C SER A 67 -12.58 -4.65 -6.63
N SER A 68 -13.23 -3.51 -6.86
CA SER A 68 -12.52 -2.23 -6.97
C SER A 68 -11.93 -1.77 -5.63
N ILE A 69 -12.67 -1.95 -4.53
CA ILE A 69 -12.21 -1.59 -3.17
C ILE A 69 -11.04 -2.47 -2.75
N THR A 70 -11.12 -3.77 -3.04
CA THR A 70 -10.07 -4.75 -2.73
C THR A 70 -8.81 -4.45 -3.55
N ILE A 71 -8.94 -4.15 -4.84
CA ILE A 71 -7.83 -3.75 -5.71
C ILE A 71 -7.14 -2.49 -5.18
N GLN A 72 -7.90 -1.46 -4.78
CA GLN A 72 -7.30 -0.23 -4.23
C GLN A 72 -6.52 -0.48 -2.92
N ARG A 73 -7.06 -1.32 -2.02
CA ARG A 73 -6.36 -1.70 -0.78
C ARG A 73 -5.08 -2.49 -1.08
N LEU A 74 -5.15 -3.44 -2.00
CA LEU A 74 -3.99 -4.23 -2.42
C LEU A 74 -2.92 -3.37 -3.08
N ASN A 75 -3.30 -2.42 -3.93
CA ASN A 75 -2.36 -1.49 -4.55
C ASN A 75 -1.61 -0.66 -3.51
N LYS A 76 -2.30 -0.16 -2.47
CA LYS A 76 -1.66 0.58 -1.38
C LYS A 76 -0.64 -0.28 -0.62
N ILE A 77 -1.01 -1.53 -0.29
CA ILE A 77 -0.10 -2.47 0.39
C ILE A 77 1.13 -2.76 -0.48
N ILE A 78 0.94 -2.95 -1.79
CA ILE A 78 2.04 -3.18 -2.73
C ILE A 78 2.99 -1.98 -2.76
N GLU A 79 2.47 -0.74 -2.82
CA GLU A 79 3.30 0.46 -2.80
C GLU A 79 4.12 0.60 -1.52
N GLU A 80 3.53 0.29 -0.35
CA GLU A 80 4.23 0.31 0.94
C GLU A 80 5.36 -0.73 0.98
N LEU A 81 5.09 -1.96 0.53
CA LEU A 81 6.09 -3.04 0.47
C LEU A 81 7.24 -2.74 -0.51
N VAL A 82 6.95 -2.10 -1.65
CA VAL A 82 7.98 -1.68 -2.61
C VAL A 82 8.92 -0.65 -1.98
N LYS A 83 8.37 0.37 -1.30
CA LYS A 83 9.17 1.39 -0.62
C LYS A 83 10.04 0.79 0.49
N GLU A 84 9.48 -0.11 1.30
CA GLU A 84 10.22 -0.77 2.37
C GLU A 84 11.41 -1.57 1.80
N LYS A 85 11.17 -2.36 0.74
CA LYS A 85 12.20 -3.17 0.10
C LYS A 85 13.32 -2.34 -0.55
N GLU A 86 12.99 -1.20 -1.16
CA GLU A 86 13.99 -0.28 -1.72
C GLU A 86 14.86 0.34 -0.62
N SER A 87 14.26 0.72 0.50
CA SER A 87 14.99 1.28 1.65
C SER A 87 15.93 0.25 2.30
N GLU A 88 15.48 -1.01 2.45
CA GLU A 88 16.30 -2.10 2.98
C GLU A 88 17.51 -2.39 2.08
N LYS A 89 17.31 -2.37 0.76
CA LYS A 89 18.40 -2.57 -0.21
C LYS A 89 19.45 -1.46 -0.10
N ALA A 90 19.02 -0.20 -0.02
CA ALA A 90 19.92 0.94 0.09
C ALA A 90 20.75 0.90 1.39
N GLU A 91 20.13 0.53 2.52
CA GLU A 91 20.84 0.40 3.78
C GLU A 91 21.88 -0.73 3.77
N LYS A 92 21.53 -1.87 3.16
CA LYS A 92 22.43 -3.02 3.04
C LYS A 92 23.64 -2.70 2.16
N GLU A 93 23.46 -1.97 1.06
CA GLU A 93 24.55 -1.50 0.21
C GLU A 93 25.47 -0.52 0.94
N LYS A 94 24.90 0.44 1.69
CA LYS A 94 25.70 1.37 2.50
C LYS A 94 26.53 0.65 3.56
N LYS A 95 25.92 -0.27 4.32
CA LYS A 95 26.63 -1.07 5.35
C LYS A 95 27.73 -1.94 4.73
N LYS A 96 27.52 -2.47 3.52
CA LYS A 96 28.54 -3.23 2.79
C LYS A 96 29.73 -2.34 2.41
N ALA A 97 29.46 -1.16 1.85
CA ALA A 97 30.50 -0.20 1.46
C ALA A 97 31.34 0.28 2.65
N GLU A 98 30.71 0.57 3.79
CA GLU A 98 31.42 0.96 5.02
C GLU A 98 32.32 -0.17 5.54
N LYS A 99 31.85 -1.42 5.48
CA LYS A 99 32.66 -2.58 5.89
C LYS A 99 33.86 -2.80 4.97
N GLU A 100 33.68 -2.67 3.66
CA GLU A 100 34.78 -2.78 2.69
C GLU A 100 35.82 -1.66 2.89
N ALA A 101 35.38 -0.42 3.07
CA ALA A 101 36.28 0.70 3.35
C ALA A 101 37.09 0.52 4.65
N MET A 102 36.47 -0.07 5.69
CA MET A 102 37.17 -0.38 6.95
C MET A 102 38.26 -1.45 6.74
N LEU A 103 37.95 -2.50 5.98
CA LEU A 103 38.91 -3.56 5.67
C LEU A 103 40.10 -3.04 4.86
N GLU A 104 39.86 -2.16 3.89
CA GLU A 104 40.93 -1.54 3.10
C GLU A 104 41.85 -0.66 3.96
N ARG A 105 41.27 0.11 4.90
CA ARG A 105 42.05 0.88 5.88
C ARG A 105 42.90 -0.01 6.77
N MET A 106 42.35 -1.13 7.25
CA MET A 106 43.13 -2.10 8.05
C MET A 106 44.30 -2.68 7.27
N ALA A 107 44.06 -3.11 6.02
CA ALA A 107 45.12 -3.62 5.15
C ALA A 107 46.22 -2.58 4.87
N SER A 108 45.84 -1.31 4.69
CA SER A 108 46.77 -0.19 4.53
C SER A 108 47.64 0.00 5.78
N ILE A 109 47.03 -0.03 6.97
CA ILE A 109 47.75 0.09 8.26
C ILE A 109 48.72 -1.09 8.45
N GLU A 110 48.29 -2.32 8.19
CA GLU A 110 49.15 -3.52 8.29
C GLU A 110 50.37 -3.44 7.37
N SER A 111 50.18 -2.91 6.16
CA SER A 111 51.27 -2.69 5.20
C SER A 111 52.29 -1.68 5.75
N LEU A 112 51.81 -0.53 6.27
CA LEU A 112 52.66 0.50 6.86
C LEU A 112 53.43 -0.02 8.08
N LEU A 113 52.75 -0.73 8.99
CA LEU A 113 53.40 -1.33 10.15
C LEU A 113 54.51 -2.32 9.74
N ARG A 114 54.27 -3.13 8.72
CA ARG A 114 55.28 -4.06 8.18
C ARG A 114 56.51 -3.33 7.65
N VAL A 115 56.32 -2.20 6.96
CA VAL A 115 57.44 -1.37 6.45
C VAL A 115 58.23 -0.76 7.60
N VAL A 116 57.55 -0.16 8.59
CA VAL A 116 58.20 0.44 9.76
C VAL A 116 59.00 -0.60 10.54
N THR A 117 58.43 -1.78 10.79
CA THR A 117 59.12 -2.85 11.53
C THR A 117 60.37 -3.36 10.82
N LYS A 118 60.38 -3.40 9.47
CA LYS A 118 61.56 -3.79 8.68
C LYS A 118 62.68 -2.75 8.69
N ASN A 119 62.34 -1.48 8.91
CA ASN A 119 63.27 -0.36 8.89
C ASN A 119 63.75 0.06 10.29
N LEU A 120 63.31 -0.62 11.35
CA LEU A 120 63.84 -0.41 12.69
C LEU A 120 65.27 -1.00 12.75
N PRO A 121 66.30 -0.19 13.01
CA PRO A 121 67.64 -0.72 13.26
C PRO A 121 67.56 -1.62 14.49
N SER A 122 68.10 -2.84 14.39
CA SER A 122 68.27 -3.72 15.54
C SER A 122 69.21 -3.01 16.53
N SER A 123 68.65 -2.37 17.55
CA SER A 123 69.43 -1.80 18.65
C SER A 123 70.27 -2.92 19.27
N SER A 124 71.58 -2.83 19.09
CA SER A 124 72.58 -3.66 19.77
C SER A 124 72.70 -3.26 21.24
#